data_AF-A0A222P2D0-F1
#
_entry.id   AF-A0A222P2D0-F1
#
_cell.length_a   1.000
_cell.length_b   1.000
_cell.length_c   1.000
_cell.angle_alpha   90.00
_cell.angle_beta   90.00
_cell.angle_gamma   90.00
#
_symmetry.space_group_name_H-M   'P 1'
#
loop_
_entity.id
_entity.type
_entity.pdbx_description
1 polymer ?
#
loop_
_entity_poly.entity_id
_entity_poly.type
_entity_poly.pdbx_seq_one_letter_code
_entity_poly.pdbx_strand_id
1 'polypeptide(L)'
;MGSLEDKYPLVDNETFDALIQTQSARAMQYLLLNETNNYEKEINSLAKSCSKVLRHESVTSDFIVDLMEKSMTSNYLQTLKNVQQAIDLCLEKKNKTLVNSFYGGKEADALSKRIAVLEQAKRISPPVIMEQVVRDVLTQAADKHHAIIDRHLYLYNSKNI
;
A
#
# COMPACT_ATOMS: atom_id res chain seq x y z
N MET A 1 26.92 -39.70 14.54
CA MET A 1 25.68 -38.99 14.92
C MET A 1 25.73 -37.62 14.25
N GLY A 2 25.06 -37.46 13.11
CA GLY A 2 25.01 -36.19 12.41
C GLY A 2 23.91 -35.33 13.01
N SER A 3 24.27 -34.17 13.57
CA SER A 3 23.29 -33.13 13.87
C SER A 3 22.95 -32.44 12.55
N LEU A 4 21.73 -32.68 12.07
CA LEU A 4 21.11 -31.88 11.01
C LEU A 4 20.75 -30.53 11.65
N GLU A 5 21.72 -29.61 11.70
CA GLU A 5 21.41 -28.19 11.80
C GLU A 5 20.68 -27.82 10.52
N ASP A 6 19.36 -27.68 10.66
CA ASP A 6 18.45 -27.40 9.57
C ASP A 6 18.88 -26.13 8.83
N LYS A 7 19.21 -26.37 7.58
CA LYS A 7 19.48 -25.39 6.54
C LYS A 7 18.21 -24.57 6.28
N TYR A 8 18.03 -23.49 7.01
CA TYR A 8 17.30 -22.34 6.51
C TYR A 8 18.30 -21.20 6.40
N PRO A 9 18.55 -20.64 5.21
CA PRO A 9 19.31 -19.41 5.14
C PRO A 9 18.54 -18.40 5.97
N LEU A 10 19.20 -17.86 7.01
CA LEU A 10 18.83 -16.60 7.64
C LEU A 10 18.70 -15.57 6.52
N VAL A 11 17.52 -15.46 5.93
CA VAL A 11 17.17 -14.31 5.12
C VAL A 11 17.16 -13.18 6.13
N ASP A 12 18.24 -12.42 6.10
CA ASP A 12 18.62 -11.42 7.08
C ASP A 12 17.41 -10.55 7.45
N ASN A 13 17.13 -10.39 8.75
CA ASN A 13 15.98 -9.63 9.23
C ASN A 13 15.97 -8.22 8.63
N GLU A 14 17.16 -7.65 8.39
CA GLU A 14 17.34 -6.36 7.71
C GLU A 14 16.76 -6.35 6.28
N THR A 15 16.83 -7.48 5.58
CA THR A 15 16.29 -7.62 4.21
C THR A 15 14.76 -7.64 4.22
N PHE A 16 14.15 -8.28 5.23
CA PHE A 16 12.70 -8.28 5.39
C PHE A 16 12.18 -6.93 5.84
N ASP A 17 12.89 -6.26 6.75
CA ASP A 17 12.50 -4.94 7.23
C ASP A 17 12.52 -3.92 6.09
N ALA A 18 13.61 -3.89 5.30
CA ALA A 18 13.72 -3.05 4.12
C ALA A 18 12.61 -3.35 3.08
N LEU A 19 12.24 -4.63 2.93
CA LEU A 19 11.16 -5.05 2.05
C LEU A 19 9.80 -4.54 2.54
N ILE A 20 9.46 -4.71 3.82
CA ILE A 20 8.21 -4.20 4.42
C ILE A 20 8.15 -2.68 4.31
N GLN A 21 9.24 -1.98 4.59
CA GLN A 21 9.34 -0.53 4.43
C GLN A 21 9.07 -0.12 2.98
N THR A 22 9.76 -0.72 2.01
CA THR A 22 9.59 -0.37 0.59
C THR A 22 8.18 -0.66 0.10
N GLN A 23 7.64 -1.83 0.44
CA GLN A 23 6.30 -2.26 0.02
C GLN A 23 5.20 -1.40 0.64
N SER A 24 5.31 -1.02 1.91
CA SER A 24 4.34 -0.15 2.59
C SER A 24 4.30 1.26 2.00
N ALA A 25 5.46 1.83 1.66
CA ALA A 25 5.54 3.11 0.95
C ALA A 25 4.89 3.04 -0.44
N ARG A 26 5.15 1.95 -1.20
CA ARG A 26 4.52 1.74 -2.51
C ARG A 26 3.01 1.54 -2.41
N ALA A 27 2.53 0.79 -1.41
CA ALA A 27 1.11 0.59 -1.18
C ALA A 27 0.41 1.92 -0.90
N MET A 28 0.96 2.77 -0.02
CA MET A 28 0.46 4.12 0.21
C MET A 28 0.42 4.95 -1.08
N GLN A 29 1.46 4.86 -1.91
CA GLN A 29 1.50 5.55 -3.19
C GLN A 29 0.40 5.08 -4.14
N TYR A 30 0.20 3.77 -4.31
CA TYR A 30 -0.86 3.26 -5.18
C TYR A 30 -2.26 3.61 -4.67
N LEU A 31 -2.45 3.63 -3.35
CA LEU A 31 -3.70 4.08 -2.74
C LEU A 31 -3.99 5.54 -3.07
N LEU A 32 -3.02 6.44 -2.86
CA LEU A 32 -3.15 7.88 -3.13
C LEU A 32 -3.27 8.20 -4.63
N LEU A 33 -2.63 7.40 -5.49
CA LEU A 33 -2.82 7.47 -6.93
C LEU A 33 -4.13 6.79 -7.37
N ASN A 34 -4.93 6.22 -6.47
CA ASN A 34 -6.15 5.48 -6.80
C ASN A 34 -5.90 4.45 -7.93
N GLU A 35 -4.81 3.71 -7.81
CA GLU A 35 -4.40 2.61 -8.70
C GLU A 35 -4.76 1.26 -8.06
N THR A 36 -6.06 0.98 -7.95
CA THR A 36 -6.61 -0.14 -7.17
C THR A 36 -5.95 -1.48 -7.47
N ASN A 37 -5.73 -1.81 -8.75
CA ASN A 37 -5.09 -3.08 -9.14
C ASN A 37 -3.64 -3.19 -8.65
N ASN A 38 -2.89 -2.09 -8.67
CA ASN A 38 -1.51 -2.06 -8.19
C ASN A 38 -1.48 -2.10 -6.66
N TYR A 39 -2.41 -1.37 -6.04
CA TYR A 39 -2.61 -1.39 -4.60
C TYR A 39 -2.89 -2.80 -4.07
N GLU A 40 -3.87 -3.52 -4.62
CA GLU A 40 -4.21 -4.89 -4.18
C GLU A 40 -3.04 -5.87 -4.30
N LYS A 41 -2.28 -5.79 -5.40
CA LYS A 41 -1.08 -6.61 -5.61
C LYS A 41 -0.01 -6.32 -4.58
N GLU A 42 0.21 -5.04 -4.27
CA GLU A 42 1.20 -4.62 -3.30
C GLU A 42 0.78 -5.04 -1.88
N ILE A 43 -0.49 -4.87 -1.50
CA ILE A 43 -1.02 -5.31 -0.21
C ILE A 43 -0.87 -6.82 -0.04
N ASN A 44 -1.20 -7.63 -1.06
CA ASN A 44 -1.03 -9.08 -0.97
C ASN A 44 0.45 -9.48 -0.83
N SER A 45 1.35 -8.79 -1.55
CA SER A 45 2.79 -9.03 -1.46
C SER A 45 3.35 -8.65 -0.10
N LEU A 46 2.91 -7.50 0.44
CA LEU A 46 3.27 -7.03 1.76
C LEU A 46 2.72 -7.94 2.87
N ALA A 47 1.46 -8.34 2.78
CA ALA A 47 0.85 -9.31 3.70
C ALA A 47 1.63 -10.63 3.74
N LYS A 48 2.09 -11.12 2.58
CA LYS A 48 2.96 -12.29 2.50
C LYS A 48 4.30 -12.05 3.21
N SER A 49 4.95 -10.91 2.99
CA SER A 49 6.19 -10.55 3.68
C SER A 49 5.99 -10.49 5.20
N CYS A 50 4.97 -9.76 5.67
CA CYS A 50 4.64 -9.65 7.08
C CYS A 50 4.34 -11.02 7.71
N SER A 51 3.58 -11.88 7.03
CA SER A 51 3.26 -13.22 7.53
C SER A 51 4.48 -14.12 7.74
N LYS A 52 5.56 -13.90 6.96
CA LYS A 52 6.82 -14.63 7.13
C LYS A 52 7.57 -14.12 8.35
N VAL A 53 7.64 -12.79 8.50
CA VAL A 53 8.33 -12.15 9.62
C VAL A 53 7.63 -12.46 10.95
N LEU A 54 6.29 -12.48 10.98
CA LEU A 54 5.50 -12.83 12.18
C LEU A 54 5.65 -14.28 12.64
N ARG A 55 6.30 -15.17 11.86
CA ARG A 55 6.61 -16.53 12.32
C ARG A 55 7.83 -16.58 13.25
N HIS A 56 8.61 -15.50 13.32
CA HIS A 56 9.72 -15.39 14.25
C HIS A 56 9.20 -15.03 15.64
N GLU A 57 9.56 -15.82 16.65
CA GLU A 57 9.07 -15.68 18.02
C GLU A 57 9.36 -14.31 18.66
N SER A 58 10.37 -13.58 18.15
CA SER A 58 10.77 -12.27 18.63
C SER A 58 10.03 -11.09 17.98
N VAL A 59 9.18 -11.32 16.98
CA VAL A 59 8.53 -10.25 16.20
C VAL A 59 7.04 -10.18 16.49
N THR A 60 6.57 -8.99 16.85
CA THR A 60 5.15 -8.71 17.14
C THR A 60 4.49 -7.95 15.99
N SER A 61 3.14 -7.95 15.94
CA SER A 61 2.44 -7.13 14.94
C SER A 61 2.67 -5.63 15.17
N ASP A 62 2.84 -5.18 16.41
CA ASP A 62 3.16 -3.79 16.74
C ASP A 62 4.49 -3.35 16.11
N PHE A 63 5.52 -4.22 16.10
CA PHE A 63 6.79 -3.93 15.43
C PHE A 63 6.59 -3.70 13.92
N ILE A 64 5.81 -4.56 13.27
CA ILE A 64 5.53 -4.43 11.83
C ILE A 64 4.73 -3.16 11.54
N VAL A 65 3.74 -2.84 12.37
CA VAL A 65 2.94 -1.62 12.24
C VAL A 65 3.83 -0.38 12.34
N ASP A 66 4.67 -0.30 13.36
CA ASP A 66 5.62 0.81 13.54
C ASP A 66 6.57 0.94 12.36
N LEU A 67 7.08 -0.18 11.83
CA LEU A 67 7.94 -0.21 10.66
C LEU A 67 7.24 0.35 9.41
N MET A 68 5.99 -0.06 9.18
CA MET A 68 5.17 0.42 8.06
C MET A 68 4.83 1.91 8.21
N GLU A 69 4.38 2.34 9.39
CA GLU A 69 4.02 3.73 9.66
C GLU A 69 5.22 4.67 9.51
N LYS A 70 6.40 4.29 10.00
CA LYS A 70 7.65 5.05 9.80
C LYS A 70 8.00 5.21 8.32
N SER A 71 7.91 4.13 7.54
CA SER A 71 8.20 4.18 6.10
C SER A 71 7.19 5.03 5.32
N MET A 72 5.90 4.86 5.62
CA MET A 72 4.85 5.65 4.98
C MET A 72 4.99 7.14 5.35
N THR A 73 5.30 7.45 6.61
CA THR A 73 5.52 8.82 7.07
C THR A 73 6.70 9.46 6.33
N SER A 74 7.83 8.77 6.23
CA SER A 74 9.02 9.31 5.55
C SER A 74 8.80 9.53 4.05
N ASN A 75 7.94 8.73 3.41
CA ASN A 75 7.64 8.81 1.98
C ASN A 75 6.46 9.72 1.63
N TYR A 76 5.64 10.12 2.60
CA TYR A 76 4.35 10.78 2.35
C TYR A 76 4.47 12.03 1.46
N LEU A 77 5.45 12.91 1.74
CA LEU A 77 5.66 14.12 0.94
C LEU A 77 6.07 13.81 -0.50
N GLN A 78 6.88 12.78 -0.71
CA GLN A 78 7.26 12.35 -2.06
C GLN A 78 6.06 11.77 -2.80
N THR A 79 5.22 11.00 -2.10
CA THR A 79 3.98 10.49 -2.66
C THR A 79 3.03 11.62 -3.07
N LEU A 80 2.86 12.66 -2.25
CA LEU A 80 2.07 13.83 -2.62
C LEU A 80 2.61 14.54 -3.87
N LYS A 81 3.94 14.64 -4.02
CA LYS A 81 4.55 15.16 -5.25
C LYS A 81 4.19 14.31 -6.47
N ASN A 82 4.22 12.99 -6.34
CA ASN A 82 3.85 12.08 -7.42
C ASN A 82 2.37 12.22 -7.81
N VAL A 83 1.47 12.40 -6.82
CA VAL A 83 0.05 12.69 -7.07
C VAL A 83 -0.13 14.02 -7.81
N GLN A 84 0.61 15.06 -7.41
CA GLN A 84 0.57 16.35 -8.11
C GLN A 84 1.04 16.23 -9.56
N GLN A 85 2.15 15.53 -9.80
CA GLN A 85 2.64 15.26 -11.16
C GLN A 85 1.59 14.52 -12.00
N ALA A 86 0.88 13.54 -11.42
CA ALA A 86 -0.18 12.83 -12.11
C ALA A 86 -1.36 13.76 -12.48
N ILE A 87 -1.71 14.72 -11.61
CA ILE A 87 -2.70 15.76 -11.89
C ILE A 87 -2.24 16.66 -13.04
N ASP A 88 -1.00 17.15 -12.99
CA ASP A 88 -0.43 18.04 -14.00
C ASP A 88 -0.42 17.38 -15.39
N LEU A 89 -0.04 16.10 -15.45
CA LEU A 89 -0.10 15.29 -16.67
C LEU A 89 -1.53 15.12 -17.20
N CYS A 90 -2.52 14.97 -16.31
CA CYS A 90 -3.92 14.89 -16.74
C CYS A 90 -4.43 16.23 -17.27
N LEU A 91 -4.04 17.35 -16.64
CA LEU A 91 -4.38 18.70 -17.10
C LEU A 91 -3.75 18.99 -18.46
N GLU A 92 -2.48 18.65 -18.64
CA GLU A 92 -1.77 18.82 -19.91
C GLU A 92 -2.46 18.03 -21.04
N LYS A 93 -2.79 16.75 -20.78
CA LYS A 93 -3.53 15.92 -21.74
C LYS A 93 -4.89 16.52 -22.06
N LYS A 94 -5.64 16.94 -21.05
CA LYS A 94 -6.98 17.53 -21.22
C LYS A 94 -6.93 18.80 -22.08
N ASN A 95 -5.93 19.66 -21.88
CA ASN A 95 -5.76 20.88 -22.66
C ASN A 95 -5.41 20.60 -24.13
N LYS A 96 -4.81 19.45 -24.43
CA LYS A 96 -4.49 18.99 -25.78
C LYS A 96 -5.64 18.21 -26.44
N THR A 97 -6.62 17.74 -25.66
CA THR A 97 -7.78 17.00 -26.18
C THR A 97 -8.73 17.92 -26.94
N LEU A 98 -8.94 17.65 -28.22
CA LEU A 98 -9.96 18.32 -29.04
C LEU A 98 -11.36 17.81 -28.65
N VAL A 99 -12.05 18.55 -27.78
CA VAL A 99 -13.38 18.18 -27.23
C VAL A 99 -14.42 17.89 -28.33
N ASN A 100 -14.34 18.59 -29.47
CA ASN A 100 -15.26 18.44 -30.60
C ASN A 100 -14.93 17.24 -31.52
N SER A 101 -13.98 16.38 -31.13
CA SER A 101 -13.70 15.13 -31.85
C SER A 101 -14.60 13.99 -31.39
N PHE A 102 -14.73 12.96 -32.22
CA PHE A 102 -15.61 11.80 -31.97
C PHE A 102 -15.42 11.13 -30.60
N TYR A 103 -14.20 11.18 -30.05
CA TYR A 103 -13.88 10.65 -28.71
C TYR A 103 -13.48 11.72 -27.69
N GLY A 104 -13.21 12.95 -28.12
CA GLY A 104 -12.58 13.98 -27.28
C GLY A 104 -13.41 14.41 -26.08
N GLY A 105 -14.74 14.48 -26.21
CA GLY A 105 -15.62 14.76 -25.07
C GLY A 105 -15.51 13.70 -23.96
N LYS A 106 -15.55 12.41 -24.33
CA LYS A 106 -15.42 11.31 -23.36
C LYS A 106 -14.03 11.28 -22.71
N GLU A 107 -12.99 11.54 -23.48
CA GLU A 107 -11.62 11.60 -22.98
C GLU A 107 -11.43 12.78 -22.00
N ALA A 108 -11.91 13.97 -22.35
CA ALA A 108 -11.86 15.14 -21.48
C ALA A 108 -12.64 14.93 -20.17
N ASP A 109 -13.79 14.25 -20.23
CA ASP A 109 -14.57 13.87 -19.05
C ASP A 109 -13.83 12.86 -18.17
N ALA A 110 -13.23 11.83 -18.77
CA ALA A 110 -12.44 10.83 -18.04
C ALA A 110 -11.24 11.47 -17.32
N LEU A 111 -10.52 12.38 -17.99
CA LEU A 111 -9.43 13.15 -17.40
C LEU A 111 -9.92 14.04 -16.26
N SER A 112 -11.07 14.70 -16.42
CA SER A 112 -11.66 15.54 -15.37
C SER A 112 -12.04 14.73 -14.13
N LYS A 113 -12.65 13.55 -14.32
CA LYS A 113 -12.95 12.62 -13.22
C LYS A 113 -11.68 12.15 -12.53
N ARG A 114 -10.63 11.81 -13.30
CA ARG A 114 -9.34 11.39 -12.75
C ARG A 114 -8.69 12.49 -11.89
N ILE A 115 -8.69 13.73 -12.37
CA ILE A 115 -8.17 14.88 -11.62
C ILE A 115 -8.95 15.05 -10.31
N ALA A 116 -10.28 15.00 -10.34
CA ALA A 116 -11.10 15.15 -9.15
C ALA A 116 -10.79 14.08 -8.08
N VAL A 117 -10.60 12.82 -8.49
CA VAL A 117 -10.21 11.73 -7.59
C VAL A 117 -8.83 11.99 -6.97
N LEU A 118 -7.84 12.40 -7.76
CA LEU A 118 -6.49 12.66 -7.26
C LEU A 118 -6.45 13.88 -6.31
N GLU A 119 -7.22 14.93 -6.60
CA GLU A 119 -7.35 16.09 -5.70
C GLU A 119 -8.06 15.71 -4.40
N GLN A 120 -9.02 14.80 -4.45
CA GLN A 120 -9.68 14.30 -3.25
C GLN A 120 -8.72 13.44 -2.40
N ALA A 121 -7.89 12.60 -3.04
CA ALA A 121 -6.90 11.78 -2.34
C ALA A 121 -5.90 12.63 -1.53
N LYS A 122 -5.47 13.79 -2.06
CA LYS A 122 -4.58 14.74 -1.36
C LYS A 122 -5.18 15.35 -0.09
N ARG A 123 -6.50 15.33 0.06
CA ARG A 123 -7.21 15.89 1.23
C ARG A 123 -7.36 14.89 2.37
N ILE A 124 -7.09 13.61 2.11
CA ILE A 124 -7.18 12.58 3.13
C ILE A 124 -6.01 12.76 4.10
N SER A 125 -6.28 12.75 5.39
CA SER A 125 -5.24 12.90 6.40
C SER A 125 -4.27 11.71 6.39
N PRO A 126 -2.96 11.93 6.55
CA PRO A 126 -1.96 10.85 6.56
C PRO A 126 -2.29 9.69 7.51
N PRO A 127 -2.74 9.92 8.76
CA PRO A 127 -3.07 8.83 9.68
C PRO A 127 -4.15 7.88 9.14
N VAL A 128 -5.18 8.42 8.48
CA VAL A 128 -6.27 7.63 7.88
C VAL A 128 -5.76 6.75 6.72
N ILE A 129 -4.84 7.28 5.90
CA ILE A 129 -4.22 6.53 4.81
C ILE A 129 -3.37 5.39 5.36
N MET A 130 -2.54 5.69 6.36
CA MET A 130 -1.65 4.71 6.99
C MET A 130 -2.44 3.61 7.69
N GLU A 131 -3.48 3.98 8.45
CA GLU A 131 -4.38 3.04 9.12
C GLU A 131 -5.06 2.11 8.10
N GLN A 132 -5.52 2.64 6.97
CA GLN A 132 -6.10 1.82 5.91
C GLN A 132 -5.08 0.80 5.35
N VAL A 133 -3.86 1.24 5.01
CA VAL A 133 -2.82 0.34 4.49
C VAL A 133 -2.47 -0.74 5.52
N VAL A 134 -2.27 -0.36 6.78
CA VAL A 134 -1.97 -1.30 7.88
C VAL A 134 -3.08 -2.31 8.03
N ARG A 135 -4.34 -1.85 8.11
CA ARG A 135 -5.50 -2.72 8.26
C ARG A 135 -5.62 -3.71 7.12
N ASP A 136 -5.51 -3.24 5.88
CA ASP A 136 -5.67 -4.08 4.70
C ASP A 136 -4.56 -5.14 4.62
N VAL A 137 -3.34 -4.80 5.01
CA VAL A 137 -2.20 -5.74 5.11
C VAL A 137 -2.42 -6.78 6.20
N LEU A 138 -2.74 -6.35 7.42
CA LEU A 138 -2.92 -7.27 8.55
C LEU A 138 -4.10 -8.21 8.31
N THR A 139 -5.21 -7.70 7.77
CA THR A 139 -6.36 -8.51 7.38
C THR A 139 -5.95 -9.57 6.35
N GLN A 140 -5.25 -9.18 5.27
CA GLN A 140 -4.79 -10.16 4.29
C GLN A 140 -3.73 -11.13 4.83
N ALA A 141 -2.88 -10.70 5.76
CA ALA A 141 -1.89 -11.58 6.38
C ALA A 141 -2.55 -12.66 7.24
N ALA A 142 -3.60 -12.32 7.99
CA ALA A 142 -4.40 -13.26 8.75
C ALA A 142 -5.24 -14.17 7.82
N ASP A 143 -6.02 -13.58 6.92
CA ASP A 143 -7.02 -14.31 6.14
C ASP A 143 -6.40 -15.20 5.05
N LYS A 144 -5.36 -14.73 4.35
CA LYS A 144 -4.77 -15.43 3.20
C LYS A 144 -3.46 -16.16 3.51
N HIS A 145 -2.71 -15.69 4.49
CA HIS A 145 -1.38 -16.22 4.82
C HIS A 145 -1.30 -16.85 6.22
N HIS A 146 -2.43 -16.93 6.93
CA HIS A 146 -2.59 -17.56 8.24
C HIS A 146 -1.62 -17.03 9.30
N ALA A 147 -1.28 -15.74 9.24
CA ALA A 147 -0.47 -15.10 10.25
C ALA A 147 -1.24 -14.99 11.58
N ILE A 148 -0.55 -15.25 12.69
CA ILE A 148 -1.09 -14.99 14.02
C ILE A 148 -0.85 -13.51 14.32
N ILE A 149 -1.93 -12.77 14.50
CA ILE A 149 -1.88 -11.34 14.82
C ILE A 149 -2.39 -11.16 16.24
N ASP A 150 -1.50 -10.69 17.11
CA ASP A 150 -1.75 -10.39 18.54
C ASP A 150 -2.67 -9.18 18.75
N ARG A 151 -3.08 -8.50 17.67
CA ARG A 151 -3.89 -7.28 17.65
C ARG A 151 -5.31 -7.55 17.17
N HIS A 152 -6.26 -7.68 18.10
CA HIS A 152 -7.69 -7.92 17.80
C HIS A 152 -8.37 -6.77 17.02
N LEU A 153 -7.85 -5.54 17.09
CA LEU A 153 -8.49 -4.34 16.51
C LEU A 153 -8.55 -4.34 14.97
N TYR A 154 -7.70 -5.11 14.29
CA TYR A 154 -7.61 -5.10 12.81
C TYR A 154 -8.38 -6.24 12.14
N LEU A 155 -8.90 -7.20 12.92
CA LEU A 155 -9.50 -8.43 12.39
C LEU A 155 -11.05 -8.40 12.31
N TYR A 156 -11.70 -7.33 12.79
CA TYR A 156 -13.16 -7.35 13.02
C TYR A 156 -14.03 -6.79 11.89
N ASN A 157 -13.48 -6.39 10.73
CA ASN A 157 -14.27 -5.81 9.64
C ASN A 157 -14.43 -6.69 8.37
N SER A 158 -13.91 -7.92 8.33
CA SER A 158 -14.02 -8.78 7.13
C SER A 158 -15.34 -9.57 7.00
N LYS A 159 -16.35 -9.32 7.86
CA LYS A 159 -17.62 -10.07 7.88
C LYS A 159 -18.92 -9.28 7.66
N ASN A 160 -18.87 -7.99 7.30
CA ASN A 160 -20.09 -7.23 7.02
C ASN A 160 -19.88 -6.16 5.95
N ILE A 161 -19.71 -6.54 4.68
CA ILE A 161 -20.24 -5.84 3.47
C ILE A 161 -20.50 -6.92 2.41
#